data_AF-A0A9D1DUP9-F1
#
_entry.id   AF-A0A9D1DUP9-F1
#
_cell.length_a   1.000
_cell.length_b   1.000
_cell.length_c   1.000
_cell.angle_alpha   90.00
_cell.angle_beta   90.00
_cell.angle_gamma   90.00
#
_symmetry.space_group_name_H-M   'P 1'
#
loop_
_entity.id
_entity.type
_entity.pdbx_description
1 polymer ?
#
loop_
_entity_poly.entity_id
_entity_poly.type
_entity_poly.pdbx_seq_one_letter_code
_entity_poly.pdbx_strand_id
1 'polypeptide(L)' 'MSISLEIKNNKKLLVAFLSLLLLSVFSLKIVNAKSDDTKIYIDVPYSTQQVDGKLNYQGWVMSEYKNAKVKVYVDGEEQ' A
#
# COMPACT_ATOMS: atom_id res chain seq x y z
N MET A 1 29.80 -32.43 -41.49
CA MET A 1 28.42 -32.69 -41.03
C MET A 1 28.23 -32.45 -39.52
N SER A 2 29.31 -32.45 -38.72
CA SER A 2 29.31 -32.30 -37.25
C SER A 2 29.08 -30.86 -36.74
N ILE A 3 29.69 -29.84 -37.38
CA ILE A 3 29.59 -28.42 -36.97
C ILE A 3 28.13 -27.90 -37.01
N SER A 4 27.34 -28.32 -37.99
CA SER A 4 25.93 -27.94 -38.12
C SER A 4 25.03 -28.53 -37.02
N LEU A 5 25.41 -29.66 -36.44
CA LEU A 5 24.69 -30.29 -35.33
C LEU A 5 24.94 -29.55 -34.01
N GLU A 6 26.19 -29.12 -33.78
CA GLU A 6 26.59 -28.39 -32.58
C GLU A 6 25.90 -27.01 -32.46
N ILE A 7 25.85 -26.25 -33.56
CA ILE A 7 25.15 -24.95 -33.62
C ILE A 7 23.64 -25.11 -33.36
N LYS A 8 23.04 -26.18 -33.89
CA LYS A 8 21.61 -26.47 -33.69
C LYS A 8 21.29 -26.81 -32.23
N ASN A 9 22.22 -27.45 -31.52
CA ASN A 9 22.05 -27.80 -30.12
C ASN A 9 22.17 -26.57 -29.20
N ASN A 10 23.11 -25.66 -29.50
CA ASN A 10 23.27 -24.41 -28.75
C ASN A 10 22.05 -23.48 -28.88
N LYS A 11 21.44 -23.43 -30.07
CA LYS A 11 20.17 -22.68 -30.28
C LYS A 11 19.01 -23.27 -29.46
N LYS A 12 18.91 -24.61 -29.36
CA LYS A 12 17.90 -25.26 -28.52
C LYS A 12 18.12 -24.99 -27.03
N LEU A 13 19.38 -25.01 -26.59
CA LEU A 13 19.76 -24.67 -25.22
C LEU A 13 19.39 -23.21 -24.87
N LEU A 14 19.66 -22.28 -25.79
CA LEU A 14 19.28 -20.87 -25.64
C LEU A 14 17.76 -20.70 -25.50
N VAL A 15 16.98 -21.38 -26.35
CA VAL A 15 15.50 -21.34 -26.29
C VAL A 15 14.98 -21.94 -24.99
N ALA A 16 15.55 -23.05 -24.53
CA ALA A 16 15.19 -23.66 -23.26
C ALA A 16 15.49 -22.71 -22.08
N PHE A 17 16.65 -22.05 -22.09
CA PHE A 17 17.02 -21.08 -21.07
C PHE A 17 16.10 -19.86 -21.05
N LEU A 18 15.74 -19.32 -22.23
CA LEU A 18 14.77 -18.23 -22.35
C LEU A 18 13.38 -18.63 -21.85
N SER A 19 12.92 -19.85 -22.15
CA SER A 19 11.63 -20.35 -21.67
C SER A 19 11.58 -20.50 -20.15
N LEU A 20 12.69 -20.93 -19.55
CA LEU A 20 12.83 -21.04 -18.10
C LEU A 20 12.85 -19.67 -17.42
N LEU A 21 13.48 -18.69 -18.06
CA LEU A 21 13.48 -17.29 -17.63
C LEU A 21 12.07 -16.68 -17.73
N LEU A 22 11.30 -16.96 -18.77
CA LEU A 22 9.93 -16.47 -18.91
C LEU A 22 8.97 -17.05 -17.87
N LEU A 23 9.12 -18.35 -17.54
CA LEU A 23 8.30 -19.02 -16.53
C LEU A 23 8.53 -18.45 -15.11
N SER A 24 9.74 -17.99 -14.79
CA SER A 24 10.05 -17.46 -13.46
C SER A 24 9.41 -16.10 -13.20
N VAL A 25 9.28 -15.24 -14.21
CA VAL A 25 8.63 -13.91 -14.07
C VAL A 25 7.12 -14.03 -13.84
N PHE A 26 6.49 -15.09 -14.37
CA PHE A 26 5.04 -15.32 -14.24
C PHE A 26 4.59 -15.61 -12.80
N SER A 27 5.50 -15.94 -11.89
CA SER A 27 5.19 -16.27 -10.48
C SER A 27 5.13 -15.05 -9.54
N LEU A 28 5.33 -13.83 -10.05
CA LEU A 28 5.27 -12.62 -9.22
C LEU A 28 3.83 -12.25 -8.86
N LYS A 29 3.38 -12.62 -7.66
CA LYS A 29 2.16 -12.07 -7.06
C LYS A 29 2.43 -10.67 -6.55
N ILE A 30 1.89 -9.65 -7.23
CA ILE A 30 1.82 -8.29 -6.70
C ILE A 30 0.69 -8.28 -5.67
N VAL A 31 1.04 -8.25 -4.38
CA VAL A 31 0.07 -8.09 -3.29
C VAL A 31 -0.01 -6.60 -2.96
N ASN A 32 -1.19 -6.00 -3.14
CA ASN A 32 -1.45 -4.68 -2.56
C ASN A 32 -1.64 -4.87 -1.06
N ALA A 33 -0.79 -4.22 -0.25
CA ALA A 33 -1.03 -4.10 1.18
C ALA A 33 -2.22 -3.16 1.37
N LYS A 34 -3.42 -3.73 1.48
CA LYS A 34 -4.64 -2.99 1.77
C LYS A 34 -4.74 -2.80 3.28
N SER A 35 -4.80 -1.54 3.74
CA SER A 35 -5.04 -1.24 5.15
C SER A 35 -6.49 -0.77 5.27
N ASP A 36 -7.37 -1.66 5.70
CA ASP A 36 -8.80 -1.32 5.85
C ASP A 36 -9.09 -0.44 7.08
N ASP A 37 -8.07 -0.15 7.89
CA ASP A 37 -8.22 0.62 9.12
C ASP A 37 -8.09 2.12 8.86
N THR A 38 -9.17 2.87 9.09
CA THR A 38 -9.07 4.33 9.23
C THR A 38 -8.34 4.68 10.52
N LYS A 39 -7.30 5.51 10.42
CA LYS A 39 -6.55 6.02 11.57
C LYS A 39 -6.87 7.48 11.77
N ILE A 40 -7.07 7.87 13.02
CA ILE A 40 -7.38 9.25 13.41
C ILE A 40 -6.61 9.60 14.68
N TYR A 41 -6.17 10.85 14.78
CA TYR A 41 -5.49 11.37 15.96
C TYR A 41 -5.82 12.84 16.17
N ILE A 42 -5.85 13.26 17.43
CA ILE A 42 -6.09 14.64 17.84
C ILE A 42 -4.78 15.18 18.44
N ASP A 43 -4.25 16.23 17.83
CA ASP A 43 -3.03 16.91 18.28
C ASP A 43 -3.33 18.00 19.31
N VAL A 44 -4.50 18.66 19.18
CA VAL A 44 -4.97 19.75 20.07
C VAL A 44 -6.46 19.56 20.35
N PRO A 45 -6.92 19.64 21.61
CA PRO A 45 -6.16 20.00 22.81
C PRO A 45 -5.25 18.88 23.32
N TYR A 46 -4.20 19.26 24.03
CA TYR A 46 -3.39 18.30 24.79
C TYR A 46 -4.17 17.81 26.02
N SER A 47 -3.90 16.60 26.49
CA SER A 47 -4.62 15.98 27.61
C SER A 47 -4.62 16.78 28.92
N THR A 48 -3.67 17.69 29.09
CA THR A 48 -3.52 18.55 30.26
C THR A 48 -3.98 19.99 30.02
N GLN A 49 -4.42 20.32 28.80
CA GLN A 49 -4.79 21.68 28.45
C GLN A 49 -6.18 22.01 29.02
N GLN A 50 -6.21 23.01 29.89
CA GLN A 50 -7.46 23.66 30.30
C GLN A 50 -7.70 24.84 29.35
N VAL A 51 -8.90 24.91 28.78
CA VAL A 51 -9.30 26.00 27.88
C VAL A 51 -10.55 26.63 28.43
N ASP A 52 -10.50 27.95 28.60
CA ASP A 52 -11.67 28.77 28.92
C ASP A 52 -12.12 29.52 27.66
N GLY A 53 -13.40 29.45 27.34
CA GLY A 53 -13.97 30.01 26.10
C GLY A 53 -13.84 29.11 24.87
N LYS A 54 -13.31 29.64 23.75
CA LYS A 54 -13.29 28.94 22.46
C LYS A 54 -12.20 27.87 22.40
N LEU A 55 -12.60 26.62 22.18
CA LEU A 55 -11.71 25.49 21.96
C LEU A 55 -11.47 25.26 20.47
N ASN A 56 -10.19 25.27 20.07
CA ASN A 56 -9.77 24.92 18.71
C ASN A 56 -9.27 23.47 18.70
N TYR A 57 -9.74 22.68 17.74
CA TYR A 57 -9.32 21.28 17.56
C TYR A 57 -8.41 21.14 16.34
N GLN A 58 -7.36 20.33 16.48
CA GLN A 58 -6.45 19.99 15.37
C GLN A 58 -6.09 18.51 15.42
N GLY A 59 -5.85 17.93 14.26
CA GLY A 59 -5.52 16.52 14.15
C GLY A 59 -5.44 16.06 12.69
N TRP A 60 -5.26 14.76 12.51
CA TRP A 60 -5.15 14.13 11.20
C TRP A 60 -5.99 12.87 11.10
N VAL A 61 -6.40 12.56 9.88
CA VAL A 61 -7.10 11.32 9.52
C VAL A 61 -6.41 10.71 8.30
N MET A 62 -6.20 9.39 8.34
CA MET A 62 -5.72 8.59 7.24
C MET A 62 -6.78 7.53 6.93
N SER A 63 -7.36 7.59 5.74
CA SER A 63 -8.45 6.70 5.32
C SER A 63 -8.35 6.38 3.83
N GLU A 64 -8.59 5.11 3.48
CA GLU A 64 -8.75 4.69 2.09
C GLU A 64 -10.17 4.94 1.55
N TYR A 65 -11.11 5.36 2.40
CA TYR A 65 -12.50 5.60 1.99
C TYR A 65 -12.67 6.96 1.33
N LYS A 66 -13.10 6.95 0.05
CA LYS A 66 -13.34 8.16 -0.77
C LYS A 66 -14.26 9.20 -0.12
N ASN A 67 -15.21 8.75 0.70
CA ASN A 67 -16.24 9.60 1.32
C ASN A 67 -16.10 9.64 2.85
N ALA A 68 -14.89 9.43 3.40
CA ALA A 68 -14.65 9.55 4.83
C ALA A 68 -15.07 10.95 5.32
N LYS A 69 -15.75 11.00 6.47
CA LYS A 69 -16.15 12.24 7.14
C LYS A 69 -15.57 12.24 8.54
N VAL A 70 -15.07 13.40 8.97
CA VAL A 70 -14.66 13.63 10.35
C VAL A 70 -15.80 14.31 11.08
N LYS A 71 -16.11 13.82 12.28
CA LYS A 71 -17.07 14.42 13.20
C LYS A 71 -16.41 14.58 14.56
N VAL A 72 -16.63 15.73 15.19
CA VAL A 72 -16.12 16.03 16.52
C VAL A 72 -17.29 16.08 17.48
N TYR A 73 -17.14 15.45 18.63
CA TYR A 73 -18.15 15.43 19.68
C TYR A 73 -17.55 15.97 20.98
N VAL A 74 -18.29 16.85 21.66
CA VAL A 74 -17.98 17.33 23.01
C VAL A 74 -19.15 16.93 23.89
N ASP A 75 -18.88 16.15 24.93
CA ASP A 75 -19.90 15.62 25.85
C ASP A 75 -21.10 14.94 25.16
N GLY A 76 -20.86 14.36 23.98
CA GLY A 76 -21.87 13.67 23.17
C GLY A 76 -22.58 14.56 22.14
N GLU A 77 -22.31 15.86 22.11
CA GLU A 77 -22.88 16.79 21.12
C GLU A 77 -21.92 17.03 19.96
N GLU A 78 -22.41 16.89 18.72
CA GLU A 78 -21.65 17.14 17.49
C GLU A 78 -21.33 18.64 17.37
N GLN A 79 -20.07 18.98 17.12
CA GLN A 79 -19.58 20.35 16.97
C GLN A 79 -19.43 20.78 15.51
#